data_AF-A0A7M5UTF8-F1
#
_entry.id   AF-A0A7M5UTF8-F1
#
_cell.length_a   1.000
_cell.length_b   1.000
_cell.length_c   1.000
_cell.angle_alpha   90.00
_cell.angle_beta   90.00
_cell.angle_gamma   90.00
#
_symmetry.space_group_name_H-M   'P 1'
#
loop_
_entity.id
_entity.type
_entity.pdbx_description
1 polymer ?
#
loop_
_entity_poly.entity_id
_entity_poly.type
_entity_poly.pdbx_seq_one_letter_code
_entity_poly.pdbx_strand_id
1 'polypeptide(L)'
;MNRIFGTGKPKAPPPNLTDCINTVDSRGESIQKKISMLDKELMKYKEQMKKMREGPSKNMVKQKAMRVLKQKKMYESQLENLRNQSFNMEQANFATQTLKDTKTTVDAMKLGVKQMKKEYKKVDIDQIEDLQDDMEDMLDQANEVQDALGRTYGMPEMDDADLDAELDALGDDMFLEDDAAYLDEASSAPSVPGTLPGETDTSGSKTKDGVKVDEFGLPELPS
;
A
#
# COMPACT_ATOMS: atom_id res chain seq x y z
N MET A 1 -14.27 -57.67 2.70
CA MET A 1 -12.96 -57.41 3.36
C MET A 1 -12.90 -55.96 3.79
N ASN A 2 -13.01 -55.72 5.10
CA ASN A 2 -13.00 -54.39 5.69
C ASN A 2 -11.55 -53.88 5.77
N ARG A 3 -11.28 -52.70 5.21
CA ARG A 3 -10.00 -52.00 5.41
C ARG A 3 -10.03 -51.34 6.80
N ILE A 4 -9.56 -52.06 7.82
CA ILE A 4 -9.48 -51.61 9.23
C ILE A 4 -8.03 -51.20 9.61
N PHE A 5 -7.24 -50.65 8.69
CA PHE A 5 -5.95 -50.04 9.07
C PHE A 5 -5.60 -48.87 8.15
N GLY A 6 -5.56 -47.67 8.75
CA GLY A 6 -4.87 -46.50 8.21
C GLY A 6 -5.76 -45.52 7.45
N THR A 7 -6.48 -44.65 8.16
CA THR A 7 -6.74 -43.31 7.64
C THR A 7 -5.38 -42.66 7.39
N GLY A 8 -5.03 -42.45 6.12
CA GLY A 8 -3.79 -41.78 5.75
C GLY A 8 -3.70 -40.45 6.48
N LYS A 9 -2.54 -40.14 7.07
CA LYS A 9 -2.29 -38.85 7.72
C LYS A 9 -2.77 -37.73 6.79
N PRO A 10 -3.47 -36.69 7.29
CA PRO A 10 -3.90 -35.57 6.46
C PRO A 10 -2.68 -35.06 5.68
N LYS A 11 -2.81 -35.03 4.35
CA LYS A 11 -1.75 -34.59 3.44
C LYS A 11 -1.43 -33.16 3.83
N ALA A 12 -0.23 -32.93 4.39
CA ALA A 12 0.21 -31.60 4.74
C ALA A 12 0.07 -30.71 3.49
N PRO A 13 -0.37 -29.45 3.65
CA PRO A 13 -0.44 -28.53 2.53
C PRO A 13 0.94 -28.44 1.84
N PRO A 14 0.96 -28.27 0.52
CA PRO A 14 2.22 -28.13 -0.20
C PRO A 14 3.00 -26.94 0.38
N PRO A 15 4.34 -27.02 0.43
CA PRO A 15 5.15 -25.92 0.92
C PRO A 15 4.83 -24.65 0.14
N ASN A 16 4.53 -23.56 0.85
CA ASN A 16 4.37 -22.25 0.25
C ASN A 16 5.68 -21.45 0.43
N LEU A 17 5.96 -20.56 -0.53
CA LEU A 17 7.20 -19.79 -0.54
C LEU A 17 7.34 -18.89 0.70
N THR A 18 6.24 -18.29 1.16
CA THR A 18 6.22 -17.42 2.34
C THR A 18 6.69 -18.13 3.62
N ASP A 19 6.20 -19.34 3.88
CA ASP A 19 6.57 -20.15 5.05
C ASP A 19 8.03 -20.61 4.96
N CYS A 20 8.50 -20.94 3.74
CA CYS A 20 9.89 -21.26 3.50
C CYS A 20 10.82 -20.06 3.75
N ILE A 21 10.45 -18.86 3.28
CA ILE A 21 11.15 -17.60 3.54
C ILE A 21 11.25 -17.35 5.05
N ASN A 22 10.11 -17.36 5.76
CA ASN A 22 10.04 -17.19 7.21
C ASN A 22 10.95 -18.18 7.97
N THR A 23 10.97 -19.44 7.53
CA THR A 23 11.83 -20.48 8.13
C THR A 23 13.31 -20.19 7.91
N VAL A 24 13.70 -19.78 6.71
CA VAL A 24 15.09 -19.44 6.36
C VAL A 24 15.54 -18.20 7.14
N ASP A 25 14.68 -17.19 7.26
CA ASP A 25 14.98 -15.96 8.00
C ASP A 25 15.16 -16.23 9.49
N SER A 26 14.27 -17.03 10.11
CA SER A 26 14.40 -17.43 11.52
C SER A 26 15.71 -18.19 11.79
N ARG A 27 16.15 -19.03 10.84
CA ARG A 27 17.48 -19.67 10.90
C ARG A 27 18.60 -18.64 10.78
N GLY A 28 18.45 -17.67 9.88
CA GLY A 28 19.36 -16.53 9.73
C GLY A 28 19.53 -15.74 11.04
N GLU A 29 18.44 -15.39 11.70
CA GLU A 29 18.46 -14.71 13.00
C GLU A 29 19.18 -15.53 14.08
N SER A 30 18.95 -16.84 14.11
CA SER A 30 19.61 -17.75 15.05
C SER A 30 21.13 -17.78 14.82
N ILE A 31 21.58 -17.76 13.57
CA ILE A 31 23.00 -17.66 13.22
C ILE A 31 23.55 -16.27 13.59
N GLN A 32 22.81 -15.20 13.32
CA GLN A 32 23.19 -13.83 13.69
C GLN A 32 23.41 -13.71 15.21
N LYS A 33 22.55 -14.31 16.04
CA LYS A 33 22.73 -14.36 17.50
C LYS A 33 24.04 -15.06 17.89
N LYS A 34 24.40 -16.17 17.23
CA LYS A 34 25.68 -16.87 17.45
C LYS A 34 26.88 -16.01 17.06
N ILE A 35 26.81 -15.31 15.93
CA ILE A 35 27.86 -14.37 15.50
C ILE A 35 28.06 -13.28 16.56
N SER A 36 26.97 -12.67 17.06
CA SER A 36 27.04 -11.64 18.09
C SER A 36 27.66 -12.14 19.41
N MET A 37 27.43 -13.40 19.79
CA MET A 37 28.09 -14.01 20.96
C MET A 37 29.59 -14.18 20.74
N LEU A 38 30.00 -14.65 19.57
CA LEU A 38 31.41 -14.81 19.20
C LEU A 38 32.13 -13.45 19.12
N ASP A 39 31.46 -12.40 18.67
CA ASP A 39 32.00 -11.04 18.67
C ASP A 39 32.28 -10.52 20.07
N LYS A 40 31.36 -10.74 21.01
CA LYS A 40 31.57 -10.41 22.43
C LYS A 40 32.77 -11.17 23.01
N GLU A 41 32.94 -12.44 22.65
CA GLU A 41 34.09 -13.23 23.08
C GLU A 41 35.41 -12.72 22.48
N LEU A 42 35.42 -12.37 21.19
CA LEU A 42 36.58 -11.78 20.52
C LEU A 42 36.98 -10.43 21.13
N MET A 43 36.01 -9.59 21.51
CA MET A 43 36.29 -8.34 22.23
C MET A 43 36.99 -8.60 23.57
N LYS A 44 36.54 -9.59 24.35
CA LYS A 44 37.19 -9.97 25.61
C LYS A 44 38.64 -10.42 25.39
N TYR A 45 38.91 -11.25 24.38
CA TYR A 45 40.29 -11.65 24.07
C TYR A 45 41.16 -10.46 23.61
N LYS A 46 40.59 -9.54 22.83
CA LYS A 46 41.29 -8.32 22.40
C LYS A 46 41.69 -7.44 23.59
N GLU A 47 40.78 -7.23 24.53
CA GLU A 47 41.05 -6.48 25.77
C GLU A 47 42.07 -7.17 26.67
N GLN A 48 41.96 -8.50 26.82
CA GLN A 48 42.91 -9.29 27.58
C GLN A 48 44.31 -9.16 27.00
N MET A 49 44.47 -9.35 25.68
CA MET A 49 45.76 -9.23 25.00
C MET A 49 46.35 -7.81 25.09
N LYS A 50 45.52 -6.76 25.10
CA LYS A 50 45.97 -5.37 25.26
C LYS A 50 46.68 -5.12 26.60
N LYS A 51 46.27 -5.83 27.66
CA LYS A 51 46.86 -5.74 29.01
C LYS A 51 48.06 -6.68 29.21
N MET A 52 48.36 -7.53 28.23
CA MET A 52 49.45 -8.52 28.33
C MET A 52 50.72 -8.03 27.61
N ARG A 53 51.87 -8.28 28.25
CA ARG A 53 53.19 -8.16 27.62
C ARG A 53 53.34 -9.23 26.53
N GLU A 54 54.13 -8.90 25.51
CA GLU A 54 54.51 -9.87 24.48
C GLU A 54 55.20 -11.09 25.10
N GLY A 55 54.81 -12.29 24.66
CA GLY A 55 55.37 -13.55 25.16
C GLY A 55 54.46 -14.76 25.00
N PRO A 56 54.88 -15.93 25.51
CA PRO A 56 54.17 -17.20 25.35
C PRO A 56 52.71 -17.15 25.79
N SER A 57 52.42 -16.52 26.93
CA SER A 57 51.06 -16.38 27.46
C SER A 57 50.14 -15.59 26.53
N LYS A 58 50.63 -14.49 25.94
CA LYS A 58 49.86 -13.68 24.98
C LYS A 58 49.62 -14.45 23.67
N ASN A 59 50.60 -15.23 23.23
CA ASN A 59 50.46 -16.11 22.07
C ASN A 59 49.38 -17.18 22.25
N MET A 60 49.24 -17.74 23.46
CA MET A 60 48.15 -18.70 23.76
C MET A 60 46.76 -18.04 23.65
N VAL A 61 46.60 -16.83 24.18
CA VAL A 61 45.34 -16.08 24.07
C VAL A 61 45.04 -15.74 22.60
N LYS A 62 46.06 -15.31 21.84
CA LYS A 62 45.95 -15.08 20.39
C LYS A 62 45.47 -16.32 19.65
N GLN A 63 46.01 -17.51 19.96
CA GLN A 63 45.54 -18.75 19.33
C GLN A 63 44.08 -19.08 19.65
N LYS A 64 43.62 -18.84 20.90
CA LYS A 64 42.21 -18.99 21.27
C LYS A 64 41.33 -18.02 20.48
N ALA A 65 41.70 -16.74 20.41
CA ALA A 65 41.00 -15.73 19.63
C ALA A 65 40.91 -16.11 18.14
N MET A 66 41.98 -16.66 17.56
CA MET A 66 41.99 -17.13 16.17
C MET A 66 41.00 -18.27 15.92
N ARG A 67 40.79 -19.18 16.88
CA ARG A 67 39.79 -20.26 16.74
C ARG A 67 38.37 -19.70 16.74
N VAL A 68 38.08 -18.77 17.66
CA VAL A 68 36.78 -18.09 17.72
C VAL A 68 36.53 -17.26 16.46
N LEU A 69 37.54 -16.58 15.94
CA LEU A 69 37.42 -15.82 14.69
C LEU A 69 37.12 -16.72 13.49
N LYS A 70 37.76 -17.89 13.38
CA LYS A 70 37.45 -18.89 12.34
C LYS A 70 36.00 -19.37 12.46
N GLN A 71 35.54 -19.66 13.67
CA GLN A 71 34.15 -20.08 13.91
C GLN A 71 33.16 -18.97 13.54
N LYS A 72 33.47 -17.70 13.87
CA LYS A 72 32.67 -16.55 13.46
C LYS A 72 32.57 -16.45 11.94
N LYS A 73 33.70 -16.52 11.23
CA LYS A 73 33.76 -16.47 9.76
C LYS A 73 32.95 -17.59 9.10
N MET A 74 32.96 -18.78 9.68
CA MET A 74 32.12 -19.89 9.22
C MET A 74 30.63 -19.56 9.33
N TYR A 75 30.18 -19.00 10.46
CA TYR A 75 28.78 -18.59 10.64
C TYR A 75 28.40 -17.39 9.76
N GLU A 76 29.29 -16.42 9.55
CA GLU A 76 29.08 -15.31 8.61
C GLU A 76 28.80 -15.84 7.20
N SER A 77 29.59 -16.82 6.72
CA SER A 77 29.35 -17.47 5.42
C SER A 77 28.03 -18.24 5.37
N GLN A 78 27.66 -18.96 6.44
CA GLN A 78 26.35 -19.62 6.51
C GLN A 78 25.20 -18.62 6.47
N LEU A 79 25.32 -17.49 7.15
CA LEU A 79 24.32 -16.43 7.14
C LEU A 79 24.17 -15.81 5.75
N GLU A 80 25.28 -15.53 5.06
CA GLU A 80 25.26 -15.04 3.68
C GLU A 80 24.54 -16.00 2.74
N ASN A 81 24.83 -17.30 2.85
CA ASN A 81 24.13 -18.33 2.07
C ASN A 81 22.62 -18.37 2.34
N LEU A 82 22.20 -18.23 3.60
CA LEU A 82 20.77 -18.17 3.95
C LEU A 82 20.11 -16.89 3.42
N ARG A 83 20.78 -15.74 3.49
CA ARG A 83 20.28 -14.48 2.92
C ARG A 83 20.08 -14.58 1.42
N ASN A 84 21.04 -15.18 0.71
CA ASN A 84 20.92 -15.41 -0.74
C ASN A 84 19.76 -16.36 -1.07
N GLN A 85 19.54 -17.40 -0.24
CA GLN A 85 18.38 -18.29 -0.40
C GLN A 85 17.06 -17.55 -0.18
N SER A 86 16.97 -16.73 0.88
CA SER A 86 15.78 -15.94 1.18
C SER A 86 15.46 -14.98 0.04
N PHE A 87 16.47 -14.21 -0.41
CA PHE A 87 16.33 -13.28 -1.54
C PHE A 87 15.86 -13.96 -2.84
N ASN A 88 16.41 -15.11 -3.19
CA ASN A 88 15.97 -15.85 -4.38
C ASN A 88 14.51 -16.32 -4.26
N MET A 89 14.09 -16.74 -3.06
CA MET A 89 12.69 -17.13 -2.81
C MET A 89 11.76 -15.92 -2.82
N GLU A 90 12.17 -14.77 -2.28
CA GLU A 90 11.42 -13.52 -2.31
C GLU A 90 11.19 -13.04 -3.75
N GLN A 91 12.22 -13.07 -4.60
CA GLN A 91 12.08 -12.76 -6.02
C GLN A 91 11.08 -13.69 -6.71
N ALA A 92 11.17 -15.00 -6.45
CA ALA A 92 10.23 -15.98 -7.01
C ALA A 92 8.80 -15.74 -6.50
N ASN A 93 8.65 -15.37 -5.22
CA ASN A 93 7.36 -15.09 -4.61
C ASN A 93 6.73 -13.83 -5.21
N PHE A 94 7.52 -12.77 -5.40
CA PHE A 94 7.09 -11.54 -6.07
C PHE A 94 6.63 -11.81 -7.51
N ALA A 95 7.44 -12.51 -8.31
CA ALA A 95 7.07 -12.88 -9.67
C ALA A 95 5.78 -13.72 -9.70
N THR A 96 5.63 -14.65 -8.76
CA THR A 96 4.41 -15.45 -8.61
C THR A 96 3.19 -14.58 -8.29
N GLN A 97 3.35 -13.57 -7.44
CA GLN A 97 2.27 -12.65 -7.10
C GLN A 97 1.87 -11.80 -8.30
N THR A 98 2.83 -11.21 -9.02
CA THR A 98 2.57 -10.47 -10.26
C THR A 98 1.82 -11.31 -11.29
N LEU A 99 2.16 -12.60 -11.44
CA LEU A 99 1.45 -13.52 -12.33
C LEU A 99 0.02 -13.80 -11.87
N LYS A 100 -0.22 -13.93 -10.55
CA LYS A 100 -1.58 -14.08 -9.99
C LYS A 100 -2.42 -12.84 -10.22
N ASP A 101 -1.86 -11.65 -10.05
CA ASP A 101 -2.55 -10.38 -10.26
C ASP A 101 -2.91 -10.22 -11.74
N THR A 102 -1.95 -10.48 -12.64
CA THR A 102 -2.17 -10.50 -14.09
C THR A 102 -3.29 -11.47 -14.49
N LYS A 103 -3.28 -12.69 -13.93
CA LYS A 103 -4.36 -13.66 -14.16
C LYS A 103 -5.71 -13.11 -13.73
N THR A 104 -5.78 -12.50 -12.54
CA THR A 104 -7.01 -11.90 -12.01
C THR A 104 -7.54 -10.80 -12.94
N THR A 105 -6.66 -9.93 -13.45
CA THR A 105 -7.03 -8.92 -14.45
C THR A 105 -7.58 -9.56 -15.73
N VAL A 106 -6.91 -10.58 -16.27
CA VAL A 106 -7.37 -11.30 -17.47
C VAL A 106 -8.73 -11.95 -17.24
N ASP A 107 -8.95 -12.57 -16.07
CA ASP A 107 -10.22 -13.20 -15.73
C ASP A 107 -11.34 -12.14 -15.58
N ALA A 108 -11.04 -10.97 -15.01
CA ALA A 108 -11.98 -9.84 -14.96
C ALA A 108 -12.31 -9.30 -16.36
N MET A 109 -11.33 -9.16 -17.25
CA MET A 109 -11.55 -8.74 -18.64
C MET A 109 -12.42 -9.75 -19.40
N LYS A 110 -12.19 -11.05 -19.23
CA LYS A 110 -13.03 -12.10 -19.84
C LYS A 110 -14.48 -12.01 -19.36
N LEU A 111 -14.68 -11.75 -18.07
CA LEU A 111 -16.01 -11.54 -17.51
C LEU A 111 -16.68 -10.29 -18.11
N GLY A 112 -15.95 -9.17 -18.19
CA GLY A 112 -16.41 -7.93 -18.81
C GLY A 112 -16.81 -8.12 -20.28
N VAL A 113 -15.98 -8.79 -21.09
CA VAL A 113 -16.30 -9.11 -22.49
C VAL A 113 -17.54 -10.00 -22.59
N LYS A 114 -17.71 -10.97 -21.70
CA LYS A 114 -18.90 -11.83 -21.69
C LYS A 114 -20.16 -11.03 -21.34
N GLN A 115 -20.08 -10.10 -20.39
CA GLN A 115 -21.18 -9.22 -20.03
C GLN A 115 -21.51 -8.24 -21.17
N MET A 116 -20.49 -7.62 -21.78
CA MET A 116 -20.65 -6.74 -22.94
C MET A 116 -21.36 -7.47 -24.09
N LYS A 117 -20.94 -8.70 -24.42
CA LYS A 117 -21.62 -9.53 -25.44
C LYS A 117 -23.08 -9.86 -25.08
N LYS A 118 -23.40 -9.96 -23.79
CA LYS A 118 -24.76 -10.22 -23.33
C LYS A 118 -25.63 -8.97 -23.48
N GLU A 119 -25.12 -7.81 -23.09
CA GLU A 119 -25.82 -6.52 -23.24
C GLU A 119 -25.97 -6.14 -24.72
N TYR A 120 -24.94 -6.38 -25.55
CA TYR A 120 -25.01 -6.15 -27.00
C TYR A 120 -26.12 -6.94 -27.69
N LYS A 121 -26.48 -8.12 -27.18
CA LYS A 121 -27.62 -8.92 -27.70
C LYS A 121 -28.99 -8.36 -27.32
N LYS A 122 -29.07 -7.45 -26.36
CA LYS A 122 -30.31 -6.77 -25.97
C LYS A 122 -30.49 -5.44 -26.70
N VAL A 123 -29.44 -4.97 -27.36
CA VAL A 123 -29.52 -3.82 -28.25
C VAL A 123 -30.11 -4.34 -29.56
N ASP A 124 -31.39 -4.06 -29.78
CA ASP A 124 -32.03 -4.32 -31.08
C ASP A 124 -31.51 -3.29 -32.07
N ILE A 125 -30.86 -3.76 -33.14
CA ILE A 125 -30.32 -2.90 -34.20
C ILE A 125 -31.47 -2.18 -34.92
N ASP A 126 -32.62 -2.84 -35.08
CA ASP A 126 -33.82 -2.24 -35.67
C ASP A 126 -34.29 -1.02 -34.84
N GLN A 127 -34.16 -1.06 -33.51
CA GLN A 127 -34.47 0.10 -32.65
C GLN A 127 -33.40 1.19 -32.72
N ILE A 128 -32.17 0.86 -33.12
CA ILE A 128 -31.13 1.86 -33.38
C ILE A 128 -31.39 2.54 -34.72
N GLU A 129 -31.80 1.80 -35.75
CA GLU A 129 -32.20 2.37 -37.05
C GLU A 129 -33.41 3.29 -36.87
N ASP A 130 -34.45 2.86 -36.14
CA ASP A 130 -35.61 3.70 -35.79
C ASP A 130 -35.19 4.95 -34.97
N LEU A 131 -34.26 4.81 -34.01
CA LEU A 131 -33.76 5.94 -33.22
C LEU A 131 -32.88 6.87 -34.06
N GLN A 132 -32.16 6.35 -35.05
CA GLN A 132 -31.31 7.14 -35.94
C GLN A 132 -32.17 7.93 -36.93
N ASP A 133 -33.24 7.32 -37.46
CA ASP A 133 -34.27 7.98 -38.26
C ASP A 133 -35.00 9.05 -37.43
N ASP A 134 -35.43 8.74 -36.19
CA ASP A 134 -36.03 9.73 -35.27
C ASP A 134 -35.06 10.87 -34.92
N MET A 135 -33.75 10.60 -34.83
CA MET A 135 -32.72 11.59 -34.54
C MET A 135 -32.39 12.45 -35.78
N GLU A 136 -32.45 11.88 -36.98
CA GLU A 136 -32.37 12.61 -38.24
C GLU A 136 -33.59 13.52 -38.40
N ASP A 137 -34.81 13.03 -38.15
CA ASP A 137 -36.05 13.81 -38.13
C ASP A 137 -36.02 14.92 -37.06
N MET A 138 -35.42 14.66 -35.89
CA MET A 138 -35.31 15.63 -34.81
C MET A 138 -34.21 16.67 -35.08
N LEU A 139 -33.11 16.30 -35.74
CA LEU A 139 -32.08 17.25 -36.20
C LEU A 139 -32.61 18.10 -37.36
N ASP A 140 -33.38 17.52 -38.26
CA ASP A 140 -34.06 18.23 -39.34
C ASP A 140 -35.12 19.17 -38.79
N GLN A 141 -35.92 18.76 -37.79
CA GLN A 141 -36.79 19.67 -37.06
C GLN A 141 -36.02 20.73 -36.27
N ALA A 142 -34.87 20.41 -35.68
CA ALA A 142 -34.05 21.40 -34.99
C ALA A 142 -33.48 22.45 -35.96
N ASN A 143 -33.00 22.01 -37.13
CA ASN A 143 -32.55 22.88 -38.22
C ASN A 143 -33.72 23.68 -38.81
N GLU A 144 -34.89 23.08 -39.00
CA GLU A 144 -36.11 23.74 -39.47
C GLU A 144 -36.65 24.74 -38.44
N VAL A 145 -36.50 24.45 -37.13
CA VAL A 145 -36.78 25.40 -36.04
C VAL A 145 -35.74 26.52 -36.03
N GLN A 146 -34.47 26.24 -36.29
CA GLN A 146 -33.41 27.25 -36.36
C GLN A 146 -33.56 28.17 -37.58
N ASP A 147 -34.01 27.61 -38.71
CA ASP A 147 -34.35 28.33 -39.95
C ASP A 147 -35.68 29.10 -39.83
N ALA A 148 -36.70 28.52 -39.19
CA ALA A 148 -38.00 29.17 -38.94
C ALA A 148 -37.93 30.25 -37.86
N LEU A 149 -37.04 30.10 -36.86
CA LEU A 149 -36.72 31.16 -35.90
C LEU A 149 -35.81 32.24 -36.51
N GLY A 150 -35.34 32.05 -37.74
CA GLY A 150 -34.83 33.09 -38.61
C GLY A 150 -33.91 34.08 -37.92
N ARG A 151 -32.81 33.60 -37.31
CA ARG A 151 -31.61 34.40 -37.01
C ARG A 151 -30.45 33.59 -36.42
N THR A 152 -29.35 33.62 -37.17
CA THR A 152 -27.95 33.75 -36.74
C THR A 152 -27.69 33.73 -35.23
N TYR A 153 -27.02 32.67 -34.78
CA TYR A 153 -25.85 32.83 -33.91
C TYR A 153 -24.67 32.17 -34.64
N GLY A 154 -24.00 32.96 -35.47
CA GLY A 154 -22.56 32.77 -35.58
C GLY A 154 -22.03 32.89 -34.15
N MET A 155 -21.21 31.93 -33.74
CA MET A 155 -20.34 32.14 -32.58
C MET A 155 -19.71 33.52 -32.74
N PRO A 156 -19.78 34.40 -31.71
CA PRO A 156 -18.98 35.62 -31.75
C PRO A 156 -17.54 35.16 -31.97
N GLU A 157 -16.82 35.77 -32.92
CA GLU A 157 -15.36 35.75 -32.85
C GLU A 157 -15.02 36.43 -31.52
N MET A 158 -14.72 35.62 -30.49
CA MET A 158 -14.14 36.12 -29.27
C MET A 158 -12.76 36.67 -29.66
N ASP A 159 -12.49 37.91 -29.26
CA ASP A 159 -11.19 38.52 -29.49
C ASP A 159 -10.17 37.75 -28.64
N ASP A 160 -9.13 37.21 -29.27
CA ASP A 160 -8.07 36.47 -28.60
C ASP A 160 -7.47 37.29 -27.44
N ALA A 161 -7.55 38.63 -27.50
CA ALA A 161 -7.11 39.53 -26.44
C ALA A 161 -7.92 39.45 -25.12
N ASP A 162 -9.24 39.19 -25.17
CA ASP A 162 -10.05 39.00 -23.95
C ASP A 162 -9.80 37.61 -23.34
N LEU A 163 -9.57 36.60 -24.18
CA LEU A 163 -9.21 35.25 -23.76
C LEU A 163 -7.81 35.19 -23.13
N ASP A 164 -6.84 35.93 -23.68
CA ASP A 164 -5.50 36.05 -23.09
C ASP A 164 -5.53 36.82 -21.75
N ALA A 165 -6.38 37.84 -21.60
CA ALA A 165 -6.53 38.55 -20.34
C ALA A 165 -7.18 37.70 -19.22
N GLU A 166 -8.15 36.84 -19.56
CA GLU A 166 -8.70 35.85 -18.61
C GLU A 166 -7.67 34.75 -18.27
N LEU A 167 -6.83 34.34 -19.23
CA LEU A 167 -5.76 33.37 -19.02
C LEU A 167 -4.66 33.92 -18.08
N ASP A 168 -4.26 35.18 -18.27
CA ASP A 168 -3.29 35.86 -17.40
C ASP A 168 -3.85 36.08 -15.99
N ALA A 169 -5.14 36.41 -15.85
CA ALA A 169 -5.80 36.52 -14.53
C ALA A 169 -5.82 35.17 -13.77
N LEU A 170 -6.02 34.05 -14.47
CA LEU A 170 -5.93 32.71 -13.87
C LEU A 170 -4.49 32.34 -13.46
N GLY A 171 -3.49 32.87 -14.18
CA GLY A 171 -2.07 32.74 -13.85
C GLY A 171 -1.64 33.55 -12.63
N ASP A 172 -2.17 34.77 -12.49
CA ASP A 172 -1.90 35.67 -11.36
C ASP A 172 -2.56 35.19 -10.05
N ASP A 173 -3.73 34.54 -10.10
CA ASP A 173 -4.34 33.87 -8.93
C ASP A 173 -3.48 32.69 -8.43
N MET A 174 -2.67 32.09 -9.29
CA MET A 174 -1.74 31.03 -8.89
C MET A 174 -0.39 31.56 -8.36
N PHE A 175 -0.11 32.86 -8.54
CA PHE A 175 1.16 33.49 -8.15
C PHE A 175 1.05 34.51 -7.00
N LEU A 176 -0.17 34.92 -6.61
CA LEU A 176 -0.41 35.81 -5.46
C LEU A 176 -0.73 35.10 -4.15
N GLU A 177 -1.04 33.80 -4.17
CA GLU A 177 -0.92 32.93 -3.00
C GLU A 177 0.38 32.12 -3.10
N ASP A 178 1.50 32.84 -3.07
CA ASP A 178 2.79 32.35 -2.59
C ASP A 178 2.61 31.98 -1.10
N ASP A 179 1.90 30.87 -0.87
CA ASP A 179 1.43 30.43 0.43
C ASP A 179 2.56 29.68 1.15
N ALA A 180 3.68 30.38 1.31
CA ALA A 180 4.73 30.08 2.27
C ALA A 180 4.23 30.18 3.73
N ALA A 181 2.93 30.46 3.95
CA ALA A 181 2.23 30.36 5.23
C ALA A 181 1.52 29.00 5.44
N TYR A 182 1.13 28.25 4.39
CA TYR A 182 0.45 26.96 4.55
C TYR A 182 1.36 25.87 5.15
N LEU A 183 2.67 25.96 4.92
CA LEU A 183 3.63 24.98 5.45
C LEU A 183 4.03 25.20 6.92
N ASP A 184 3.75 26.37 7.52
CA ASP A 184 4.13 26.68 8.91
C ASP A 184 2.96 26.46 9.91
N GLU A 185 1.70 26.61 9.47
CA GLU A 185 0.50 26.40 10.29
C GLU A 185 0.25 24.90 10.61
N ALA A 186 0.77 23.97 9.80
CA ALA A 186 0.68 22.52 10.06
C ALA A 186 1.44 22.07 11.32
N SER A 187 2.36 22.90 11.83
CA SER A 187 3.14 22.63 13.06
C SER A 187 2.46 23.09 14.35
N SER A 188 1.33 23.82 14.24
CA SER A 188 0.64 24.48 15.37
C SER A 188 -0.78 23.96 15.64
N ALA A 189 -1.30 23.02 14.84
CA ALA A 189 -2.67 22.53 14.99
C ALA A 189 -2.85 21.70 16.28
N PRO A 190 -3.90 21.96 17.09
CA PRO A 190 -4.17 21.19 18.30
C PRO A 190 -4.63 19.76 17.94
N SER A 191 -4.12 18.78 18.68
CA SER A 191 -4.40 17.36 18.48
C SER A 191 -5.90 17.04 18.58
N VAL A 192 -6.42 16.37 17.55
CA VAL A 192 -7.80 15.86 17.46
C VAL A 192 -8.10 14.86 18.60
N PRO A 193 -9.19 15.05 19.38
CA PRO A 193 -9.69 14.03 20.30
C PRO A 193 -10.21 12.84 19.50
N GLY A 194 -9.62 11.66 19.74
CA GLY A 194 -9.98 10.43 19.04
C GLY A 194 -11.21 9.78 19.64
N THR A 195 -12.36 9.96 19.01
CA THR A 195 -13.48 9.00 19.02
C THR A 195 -14.24 9.10 17.70
N LEU A 196 -14.27 8.00 16.94
CA LEU A 196 -15.05 7.86 15.71
C LEU A 196 -16.54 7.67 16.07
N PRO A 197 -17.50 8.21 15.31
CA PRO A 197 -18.92 8.01 15.59
C PRO A 197 -19.32 6.55 15.29
N GLY A 198 -19.61 5.77 16.34
CA GLY A 198 -20.06 4.38 16.19
C GLY A 198 -19.73 3.45 17.36
N GLU A 199 -18.88 3.85 18.31
CA GLU A 199 -18.63 3.06 19.52
C GLU A 199 -19.49 3.57 20.69
N THR A 200 -20.43 2.74 21.09
CA THR A 200 -21.14 2.84 22.37
C THR A 200 -20.13 2.65 23.49
N ASP A 201 -19.79 3.72 24.21
CA ASP A 201 -19.14 3.58 25.51
C ASP A 201 -19.93 4.35 26.57
N THR A 202 -20.58 3.56 27.42
CA THR A 202 -21.32 3.99 28.59
C THR A 202 -20.39 4.64 29.60
N SER A 203 -20.21 5.96 29.52
CA SER A 203 -19.64 6.76 30.62
C SER A 203 -19.96 8.23 30.43
N GLY A 204 -20.70 8.81 31.39
CA GLY A 204 -21.33 10.11 31.30
C GLY A 204 -20.41 11.24 30.83
N SER A 205 -20.69 11.74 29.62
CA SER A 205 -20.03 12.91 29.06
C SER A 205 -20.48 14.18 29.80
N LYS A 206 -19.52 15.01 30.17
CA LYS A 206 -19.75 16.32 30.80
C LYS A 206 -19.20 17.40 29.88
N THR A 207 -19.87 18.55 29.82
CA THR A 207 -19.33 19.76 29.16
C THR A 207 -18.07 20.25 29.86
N LYS A 208 -17.31 21.17 29.23
CA LYS A 208 -16.14 21.84 29.82
C LYS A 208 -16.43 22.50 31.20
N ASP A 209 -17.70 22.83 31.47
CA ASP A 209 -18.17 23.41 32.74
C ASP A 209 -18.71 22.37 33.74
N GLY A 210 -18.56 21.07 33.44
CA GLY A 210 -18.89 19.98 34.36
C GLY A 210 -20.37 19.55 34.40
N VAL A 211 -21.21 20.12 33.55
CA VAL A 211 -22.65 19.78 33.44
C VAL A 211 -22.81 18.52 32.60
N LYS A 212 -23.60 17.55 33.10
CA LYS A 212 -23.91 16.31 32.36
C LYS A 212 -24.73 16.64 31.11
N VAL A 213 -24.39 16.01 30.01
CA VAL A 213 -25.12 16.13 28.74
C VAL A 213 -25.68 14.79 28.32
N ASP A 214 -26.83 14.83 27.65
CA ASP A 214 -27.46 13.67 27.06
C ASP A 214 -26.77 13.23 25.75
N GLU A 215 -27.30 12.18 25.14
CA GLU A 215 -26.76 11.58 23.90
C GLU A 215 -26.75 12.53 22.69
N PHE A 216 -27.47 13.65 22.75
CA PHE A 216 -27.46 14.69 21.72
C PHE A 216 -26.57 15.89 22.08
N GLY A 217 -25.87 15.83 23.21
CA GLY A 217 -24.94 16.87 23.67
C GLY A 217 -25.63 18.08 24.29
N LEU A 218 -26.90 17.97 24.67
CA LEU A 218 -27.66 19.03 25.33
C LEU A 218 -27.55 18.91 26.85
N PRO A 219 -27.51 20.02 27.62
CA PRO A 219 -27.44 19.98 29.07
C PRO A 219 -28.66 19.32 29.69
N GLU A 220 -28.46 18.32 30.55
CA GLU A 220 -29.55 17.72 31.32
C GLU A 220 -30.09 18.77 32.32
N LEU A 221 -31.35 19.15 32.17
CA LEU A 221 -32.03 20.01 33.16
C LEU A 221 -32.33 19.17 34.42
N PRO A 222 -32.07 19.70 35.63
CA PRO A 222 -32.38 18.98 36.87
C PRO A 222 -33.90 18.80 37.00
N SER A 223 -34.32 17.60 37.43
CA SER A 223 -35.72 17.29 37.75
C SER A 223 -36.28 18.18 38.85
#